data_AF-F2PU82-F1
#
_entry.id   AF-F2PU82-F1
#
_cell.length_a   1.000
_cell.length_b   1.000
_cell.length_c   1.000
_cell.angle_alpha   90.00
_cell.angle_beta   90.00
_cell.angle_gamma   90.00
#
_symmetry.space_group_name_H-M   'P 1'
#
loop_
_entity.id
_entity.type
_entity.pdbx_description
1 polymer ?
#
loop_
_entity_poly.entity_id
_entity_poly.type
_entity_poly.pdbx_seq_one_letter_code
_entity_poly.pdbx_strand_id
1 'polypeptide(L)'
;MASNARYSQAPQRDSMDAQIYPHAPPSYQDAAGPSAGIYGTQRTEDDNVPDDFKYGGSVAEAAMPIRMQFIRKVYSILTVQLILTTALSSVSFFNAKYKSWVQSHSWLMIGSLIGAIVFMLLTYWKRKSYPTNLLFLSGFTLLEGYAISVITSFYDSKIVMQALVITMGLFIGLTLFACQTKYDFTGWMPYLFGALWFLVIFGFVAAFFPVGKTMDLIYGAVGALIFSGYILVDTQLVMRHYHVEEEIAAAISLYLDIINLFLSILRILNNQSNN
;
A
#
# COMPACT_ATOMS: atom_id res chain seq x y z
N MET A 1 44.34 7.33 44.83
CA MET A 1 43.65 6.26 44.09
C MET A 1 42.32 6.01 44.78
N ALA A 2 41.22 6.49 44.19
CA ALA A 2 39.88 6.30 44.76
C ALA A 2 39.19 5.16 44.01
N SER A 3 39.01 4.04 44.70
CA SER A 3 38.15 2.93 44.28
C SER A 3 37.04 2.79 45.31
N ASN A 4 35.79 2.78 44.87
CA ASN A 4 34.84 1.70 45.18
C ASN A 4 33.45 2.10 44.70
N ALA A 5 33.06 1.48 43.57
CA ALA A 5 31.74 1.58 43.00
C ALA A 5 30.69 1.01 43.99
N ARG A 6 29.61 1.76 44.21
CA ARG A 6 28.42 1.27 44.90
C ARG A 6 27.63 0.37 43.95
N TYR A 7 27.83 -0.94 44.05
CA TYR A 7 26.86 -1.92 43.54
C TYR A 7 26.02 -2.42 44.71
N SER A 8 24.74 -2.07 44.73
CA SER A 8 23.75 -2.78 45.55
C SER A 8 23.40 -4.07 44.83
N GLN A 9 23.53 -5.22 45.50
CA GLN A 9 23.02 -6.48 44.95
C GLN A 9 21.49 -6.38 44.78
N ALA A 10 20.99 -6.91 43.66
CA ALA A 10 19.55 -7.06 43.46
C ALA A 10 19.01 -8.09 44.47
N PRO A 11 17.81 -7.88 45.04
CA PRO A 11 17.22 -8.86 45.95
C PRO A 11 17.06 -10.20 45.23
N GLN A 12 17.77 -11.22 45.70
CA GLN A 12 17.55 -12.60 45.25
C GLN A 12 16.30 -13.11 45.98
N ARG A 13 15.22 -13.27 45.21
CA ARG A 13 13.99 -13.90 45.68
C ARG A 13 14.18 -15.41 45.62
N ASP A 14 14.04 -16.09 46.75
CA ASP A 14 14.22 -17.54 46.81
C ASP A 14 13.04 -18.20 46.07
N SER A 15 13.34 -19.03 45.08
CA SER A 15 12.34 -19.73 44.26
C SER A 15 11.48 -20.73 45.05
N MET A 16 11.82 -20.93 46.33
CA MET A 16 11.13 -21.81 47.28
C MET A 16 10.09 -21.10 48.14
N ASP A 17 9.96 -19.77 48.04
CA ASP A 17 8.88 -19.03 48.70
C ASP A 17 7.55 -19.29 47.98
N ALA A 18 6.83 -20.31 48.45
CA ALA A 18 5.49 -20.63 47.97
C ALA A 18 4.57 -19.41 48.17
N GLN A 19 4.19 -18.76 47.08
CA GLN A 19 3.12 -17.77 47.09
C GLN A 19 1.84 -18.47 47.55
N ILE A 20 1.36 -18.12 48.75
CA ILE A 20 0.02 -18.48 49.20
C ILE A 20 -0.95 -17.65 48.36
N TYR A 21 -1.40 -18.23 47.25
CA TYR A 21 -2.49 -17.65 46.47
C TYR A 21 -3.80 -17.89 47.23
N PRO A 22 -4.54 -16.83 47.63
CA PRO A 22 -5.77 -16.98 48.40
C PRO A 22 -6.88 -17.71 47.62
N HIS A 23 -6.75 -17.82 46.31
CA HIS A 23 -7.66 -18.56 45.44
C HIS A 23 -6.87 -19.32 44.38
N ALA A 24 -7.40 -20.48 43.97
CA ALA A 24 -6.87 -21.22 42.84
C ALA A 24 -6.92 -20.33 41.58
N PRO A 25 -5.91 -20.40 40.70
CA PRO A 25 -5.98 -19.74 39.41
C PRO A 25 -7.23 -20.23 38.65
N PRO A 26 -7.93 -19.34 37.92
CA PRO A 26 -9.09 -19.72 37.14
C PRO A 26 -8.76 -20.89 36.20
N SER A 27 -9.69 -21.83 36.04
CA SER A 27 -9.46 -22.91 35.08
C SER A 27 -9.43 -22.33 33.66
N TYR A 28 -8.64 -22.94 32.76
CA TYR A 28 -8.62 -22.51 31.34
C TYR A 28 -10.01 -22.57 30.68
N GLN A 29 -10.94 -23.32 31.26
CA GLN A 29 -12.33 -23.38 30.82
C GLN A 29 -13.17 -22.18 31.31
N ASP A 30 -12.83 -21.58 32.47
CA ASP A 30 -13.53 -20.39 32.98
C ASP A 30 -13.06 -19.08 32.33
N ALA A 31 -11.84 -19.07 31.77
CA ALA A 31 -11.33 -17.95 30.96
C ALA A 31 -11.95 -17.91 29.55
N ALA A 32 -12.52 -19.03 29.09
CA ALA A 32 -13.26 -19.11 27.85
C ALA A 32 -14.73 -18.74 28.12
N GLY A 33 -15.06 -17.45 27.98
CA GLY A 33 -16.46 -17.04 27.92
C GLY A 33 -17.23 -17.79 26.81
N PRO A 34 -18.57 -17.82 26.83
CA PRO A 34 -19.41 -18.71 26.01
C PRO A 34 -19.30 -18.54 24.48
N SER A 35 -18.41 -17.68 24.01
CA SER A 35 -18.24 -17.24 22.63
C SER A 35 -16.80 -17.41 22.11
N ALA A 36 -15.94 -18.16 22.82
CA ALA A 36 -14.62 -18.54 22.31
C ALA A 36 -14.75 -19.61 21.20
N GLY A 37 -15.17 -19.17 20.01
CA GLY A 37 -15.00 -19.95 18.79
C GLY A 37 -13.52 -20.14 18.46
N ILE A 38 -13.24 -20.99 17.48
CA ILE A 38 -11.89 -21.26 16.93
C ILE A 38 -11.16 -19.97 16.50
N TYR A 39 -11.90 -18.88 16.31
CA TYR A 39 -11.41 -17.52 16.20
C TYR A 39 -11.79 -16.77 17.49
N GLY A 40 -10.80 -16.36 18.28
CA GLY A 40 -11.01 -15.67 19.56
C GLY A 40 -11.87 -14.40 19.43
N THR A 41 -12.44 -13.96 20.55
CA THR A 41 -13.24 -12.73 20.61
C THR A 41 -12.43 -11.49 20.23
N GLN A 42 -13.06 -10.54 19.53
CA GLN A 42 -12.46 -9.26 19.15
C GLN A 42 -11.98 -8.51 20.41
N ARG A 43 -10.69 -8.19 20.49
CA ARG A 43 -10.06 -7.59 21.67
C ARG A 43 -10.44 -6.11 21.81
N THR A 44 -10.78 -5.67 23.02
CA THR A 44 -11.18 -4.29 23.36
C THR A 44 -10.12 -3.55 24.17
N GLU A 45 -10.13 -2.21 24.14
CA GLU A 45 -9.15 -1.38 24.88
C GLU A 45 -9.19 -1.61 26.39
N ASP A 46 -10.38 -1.89 26.91
CA ASP A 46 -10.64 -2.15 28.34
C ASP A 46 -10.30 -3.59 28.76
N ASP A 47 -9.82 -4.42 27.83
CA ASP A 47 -9.40 -5.77 28.19
C ASP A 47 -8.12 -5.67 29.03
N ASN A 48 -8.13 -6.27 30.22
CA ASN A 48 -6.98 -6.32 31.13
C ASN A 48 -5.91 -7.31 30.65
N VAL A 49 -5.56 -7.25 29.37
CA VAL A 49 -4.51 -8.01 28.71
C VAL A 49 -3.29 -7.11 28.46
N PRO A 50 -2.07 -7.64 28.64
CA PRO A 50 -0.85 -6.91 28.29
C PRO A 50 -0.88 -6.40 26.83
N ASP A 51 -0.25 -5.24 26.57
CA ASP A 51 -0.30 -4.57 25.26
C ASP A 51 0.20 -5.45 24.09
N ASP A 52 1.10 -6.38 24.34
CA ASP A 52 1.58 -7.36 23.35
C ASP A 52 0.46 -8.25 22.81
N PHE A 53 -0.60 -8.48 23.60
CA PHE A 53 -1.79 -9.20 23.16
C PHE A 53 -2.82 -8.27 22.49
N LYS A 54 -2.61 -6.97 22.38
CA LYS A 54 -3.54 -6.09 21.65
C LYS A 54 -3.24 -6.05 20.14
N TYR A 55 -2.03 -6.45 19.76
CA TYR A 55 -1.66 -6.74 18.38
C TYR A 55 -2.13 -8.17 18.04
N GLY A 56 -3.14 -8.29 17.17
CA GLY A 56 -3.53 -9.57 16.59
C GLY A 56 -2.56 -10.00 15.49
N GLY A 57 -2.68 -11.24 14.99
CA GLY A 57 -1.91 -11.71 13.84
C GLY A 57 -2.24 -10.93 12.56
N SER A 58 -3.38 -10.25 12.53
CA SER A 58 -3.83 -9.37 11.45
C SER A 58 -4.52 -8.11 11.99
N VAL A 59 -4.72 -7.12 11.11
CA VAL A 59 -5.47 -5.90 11.40
C VAL A 59 -6.89 -6.21 11.84
N ALA A 60 -7.56 -7.26 11.33
CA ALA A 60 -8.91 -7.60 11.78
C ALA A 60 -8.98 -7.97 13.28
N GLU A 61 -7.92 -8.59 13.80
CA GLU A 61 -7.83 -9.11 15.17
C GLU A 61 -7.33 -8.07 16.18
N ALA A 62 -6.71 -7.00 15.71
CA ALA A 62 -6.21 -5.93 16.57
C ALA A 62 -7.35 -5.11 17.19
N ALA A 63 -7.07 -4.49 18.34
CA ALA A 63 -8.03 -3.58 18.98
C ALA A 63 -8.41 -2.41 18.04
N MET A 64 -9.66 -1.94 18.11
CA MET A 64 -10.20 -0.85 17.27
C MET A 64 -9.29 0.39 17.11
N PRO A 65 -8.61 0.91 18.16
CA PRO A 65 -7.76 2.08 18.02
C PRO A 65 -6.51 1.77 17.19
N ILE A 66 -5.93 0.58 17.37
CA ILE A 66 -4.76 0.12 16.64
C ILE A 66 -5.10 -0.03 15.16
N ARG A 67 -6.28 -0.57 14.85
CA ARG A 67 -6.80 -0.68 13.47
C ARG A 67 -6.94 0.69 12.81
N MET A 68 -7.57 1.63 13.51
CA MET A 68 -7.79 2.98 12.98
C MET A 68 -6.46 3.73 12.78
N GLN A 69 -5.48 3.52 13.67
CA GLN A 69 -4.13 4.07 13.51
C GLN A 69 -3.41 3.49 12.29
N PHE A 70 -3.47 2.18 12.09
CA PHE A 70 -2.89 1.52 10.92
C PHE A 70 -3.49 2.08 9.61
N ILE A 71 -4.81 2.08 9.50
CA ILE A 71 -5.52 2.60 8.32
C ILE A 71 -5.12 4.07 8.08
N ARG A 72 -5.12 4.91 9.12
CA ARG A 72 -4.71 6.31 8.99
C ARG A 72 -3.29 6.45 8.46
N LYS A 73 -2.34 5.65 8.93
CA LYS A 73 -0.95 5.66 8.44
C LYS A 73 -0.87 5.28 6.96
N VAL A 74 -1.52 4.19 6.56
CA VAL A 74 -1.54 3.71 5.15
C VAL A 74 -2.04 4.81 4.22
N TYR A 75 -3.21 5.38 4.49
CA TYR A 75 -3.79 6.43 3.65
C TYR A 75 -3.04 7.76 3.74
N SER A 76 -2.34 8.04 4.85
CA SER A 76 -1.48 9.23 4.96
C SER A 76 -0.24 9.11 4.09
N ILE A 77 0.43 7.94 4.13
CA ILE A 77 1.57 7.63 3.24
C ILE A 77 1.12 7.73 1.78
N LEU A 78 0.03 7.03 1.43
CA LEU A 78 -0.54 7.04 0.09
C LEU A 78 -0.83 8.46 -0.41
N THR A 79 -1.45 9.30 0.42
CA THR A 79 -1.76 10.69 0.08
C THR A 79 -0.50 11.49 -0.23
N VAL A 80 0.55 11.34 0.59
CA VAL A 80 1.85 11.99 0.35
C VAL A 80 2.46 11.51 -0.97
N GLN A 81 2.38 10.21 -1.28
CA GLN A 81 2.88 9.67 -2.55
C GLN A 81 2.16 10.25 -3.76
N LEU A 82 0.83 10.38 -3.71
CA LEU A 82 0.02 10.95 -4.78
C LEU A 82 0.29 12.45 -4.97
N ILE A 83 0.41 13.21 -3.87
CA ILE A 83 0.77 14.64 -3.92
C ILE A 83 2.15 14.82 -4.54
N LEU A 84 3.12 14.03 -4.12
CA LEU A 84 4.49 14.10 -4.65
C LEU A 84 4.53 13.76 -6.15
N THR A 85 3.83 12.70 -6.56
CA THR A 85 3.73 12.29 -7.97
C THR A 85 3.06 13.38 -8.82
N THR A 86 1.99 13.98 -8.31
CA THR A 86 1.28 15.08 -8.98
C THR A 86 2.16 16.31 -9.09
N ALA A 87 2.88 16.67 -8.01
CA ALA A 87 3.80 17.80 -8.00
C ALA A 87 4.91 17.61 -9.05
N LEU A 88 5.56 16.44 -9.08
CA LEU A 88 6.59 16.12 -10.07
C LEU A 88 6.06 16.15 -11.51
N SER A 89 4.85 15.66 -11.73
CA SER A 89 4.20 15.69 -13.05
C SER A 89 3.85 17.13 -13.48
N SER A 90 3.42 17.98 -12.55
CA SER A 90 3.06 19.38 -12.82
C SER A 90 4.24 20.23 -13.33
N VAL A 91 5.47 19.90 -12.93
CA VAL A 91 6.69 20.59 -13.42
C VAL A 91 6.81 20.47 -14.94
N SER A 92 6.40 19.33 -15.52
CA SER A 92 6.38 19.12 -16.98
C SER A 92 5.39 20.01 -17.73
N PHE A 93 4.36 20.50 -17.04
CA PHE A 93 3.34 21.37 -17.65
C PHE A 93 3.73 22.83 -17.59
N PHE A 94 4.34 23.27 -16.48
CA PHE A 94 4.69 24.68 -16.29
C PHE A 94 6.06 25.05 -16.86
N ASN A 95 6.95 24.09 -17.07
CA ASN A 95 8.31 24.35 -17.55
C ASN A 95 8.60 23.63 -18.86
N ALA A 96 8.50 24.37 -19.97
CA ALA A 96 8.78 23.87 -21.32
C ALA A 96 10.23 23.34 -21.48
N LYS A 97 11.21 23.92 -20.78
CA LYS A 97 12.61 23.44 -20.83
C LYS A 97 12.75 22.08 -20.15
N TYR A 98 12.08 21.89 -19.01
CA TYR A 98 12.06 20.60 -18.33
C TYR A 98 11.34 19.54 -19.19
N LYS A 99 10.19 19.89 -19.78
CA LYS A 99 9.47 19.01 -20.72
C LYS A 99 10.36 18.54 -21.88
N SER A 100 11.01 19.46 -22.59
CA SER A 100 11.88 19.09 -23.72
C SER A 100 13.11 18.28 -23.28
N TRP A 101 13.66 18.58 -22.11
CA TRP A 101 14.78 17.82 -21.54
C TRP A 101 14.40 16.38 -21.21
N VAL A 102 13.27 16.16 -20.54
CA VAL A 102 12.77 14.83 -20.19
C VAL A 102 12.44 14.00 -21.44
N GLN A 103 11.85 14.62 -22.46
CA GLN A 103 11.50 13.95 -23.72
C GLN A 103 12.74 13.55 -24.55
N SER A 104 13.82 14.34 -24.49
CA SER A 104 15.08 14.04 -25.20
C SER A 104 15.96 13.00 -24.50
N HIS A 105 15.84 12.85 -23.18
CA HIS A 105 16.66 11.94 -22.39
C HIS A 105 15.87 10.68 -21.98
N SER A 106 15.30 9.97 -22.96
CA SER A 106 14.44 8.79 -22.70
C SER A 106 15.14 7.67 -21.93
N TRP A 107 16.47 7.62 -21.91
CA TRP A 107 17.23 6.66 -21.09
C TRP A 107 17.02 6.86 -19.57
N LEU A 108 16.78 8.10 -19.13
CA LEU A 108 16.50 8.41 -17.73
C LEU A 108 15.17 7.82 -17.26
N MET A 109 14.19 7.70 -18.17
CA MET A 109 12.94 7.01 -17.89
C MET A 109 13.18 5.53 -17.58
N ILE A 110 14.03 4.86 -18.35
CA ILE A 110 14.36 3.45 -18.09
C ILE A 110 15.13 3.34 -16.77
N GLY A 111 16.06 4.26 -16.52
CA GLY A 111 16.79 4.34 -15.25
C GLY A 111 15.88 4.55 -14.05
N SER A 112 14.84 5.38 -14.18
CA SER A 112 13.88 5.61 -13.09
C SER A 112 12.98 4.42 -12.85
N LEU A 113 12.52 3.71 -13.90
CA LEU A 113 11.71 2.50 -13.76
C LEU A 113 12.50 1.38 -13.07
N ILE A 114 13.74 1.13 -13.50
CA ILE A 114 14.62 0.14 -12.85
C ILE A 114 14.89 0.56 -11.41
N GLY A 115 15.18 1.83 -11.19
CA GLY A 115 15.39 2.38 -9.86
C GLY A 115 14.16 2.20 -8.96
N ALA A 116 12.96 2.48 -9.45
CA ALA A 116 11.71 2.29 -8.70
C ALA A 116 11.55 0.83 -8.27
N ILE A 117 11.78 -0.14 -9.19
CA ILE A 117 11.74 -1.57 -8.85
C ILE A 117 12.79 -1.92 -7.78
N VAL A 118 14.03 -1.44 -7.91
CA VAL A 118 15.09 -1.69 -6.92
C VAL A 118 14.70 -1.12 -5.56
N PHE A 119 14.25 0.13 -5.49
CA PHE A 119 13.84 0.76 -4.24
C PHE A 119 12.59 0.12 -3.63
N MET A 120 11.66 -0.39 -4.45
CA MET A 120 10.53 -1.19 -3.99
C MET A 120 11.00 -2.49 -3.33
N LEU A 121 11.92 -3.23 -3.97
CA LEU A 121 12.50 -4.45 -3.40
C LEU A 121 13.28 -4.17 -2.11
N LEU A 122 14.06 -3.08 -2.05
CA LEU A 122 14.76 -2.65 -0.85
C LEU A 122 13.78 -2.28 0.27
N THR A 123 12.68 -1.62 -0.06
CA THR A 123 11.61 -1.28 0.90
C THR A 123 10.98 -2.54 1.46
N TYR A 124 10.72 -3.55 0.62
CA TYR A 124 10.20 -4.84 1.07
C TYR A 124 11.20 -5.57 1.97
N TRP A 125 12.48 -5.61 1.59
CA TRP A 125 13.53 -6.25 2.38
C TRP A 125 13.73 -5.59 3.75
N LYS A 126 13.69 -4.26 3.80
CA LYS A 126 13.85 -3.48 5.04
C LYS A 126 12.54 -2.99 5.64
N ARG A 127 11.40 -3.63 5.33
CA ARG A 127 10.06 -3.16 5.72
C ARG A 127 9.89 -2.91 7.22
N LYS A 128 10.54 -3.71 8.07
CA LYS A 128 10.52 -3.59 9.55
C LYS A 128 11.58 -2.66 10.15
N SER A 129 12.46 -2.09 9.33
CA SER A 129 13.60 -1.29 9.79
C SER A 129 13.30 0.20 9.67
N TYR A 130 12.75 0.79 10.73
CA TYR A 130 12.53 2.23 10.81
C TYR A 130 13.83 2.98 11.20
N PRO A 131 14.18 4.13 10.59
CA PRO A 131 13.48 4.86 9.52
C PRO A 131 13.94 4.50 8.10
N THR A 132 14.79 3.48 7.94
CA THR A 132 15.35 3.09 6.63
C THR A 132 14.27 2.72 5.61
N ASN A 133 13.19 2.09 6.06
CA ASN A 133 12.02 1.76 5.23
C ASN A 133 11.38 3.00 4.58
N LEU A 134 11.29 4.13 5.29
CA LEU A 134 10.77 5.39 4.76
C LEU A 134 11.71 6.04 3.76
N LEU A 135 13.03 5.90 3.95
CA LEU A 135 14.01 6.40 2.99
C LEU A 135 13.93 5.62 1.67
N PHE A 136 13.76 4.30 1.73
CA PHE A 136 13.58 3.52 0.51
C PHE A 136 12.23 3.76 -0.15
N LEU A 137 11.17 3.93 0.65
CA LEU A 137 9.86 4.31 0.16
C LEU A 137 9.86 5.67 -0.56
N SER A 138 10.57 6.66 -0.02
CA SER A 138 10.68 7.98 -0.66
C SER A 138 11.47 7.89 -1.96
N GLY A 139 12.57 7.12 -1.99
CA GLY A 139 13.30 6.83 -3.23
C GLY A 139 12.43 6.16 -4.29
N PHE A 140 11.66 5.14 -3.91
CA PHE A 140 10.68 4.50 -4.79
C PHE A 140 9.67 5.52 -5.35
N THR A 141 9.05 6.31 -4.47
CA THR A 141 8.01 7.28 -4.85
C THR A 141 8.55 8.39 -5.75
N LEU A 142 9.78 8.86 -5.52
CA LEU A 142 10.42 9.88 -6.36
C LEU A 142 10.73 9.35 -7.76
N LEU A 143 11.23 8.12 -7.86
CA LEU A 143 11.60 7.50 -9.13
C LEU A 143 10.35 7.12 -9.94
N GLU A 144 9.33 6.57 -9.28
CA GLU A 144 8.04 6.29 -9.91
C GLU A 144 7.35 7.60 -10.32
N GLY A 145 7.31 8.60 -9.44
CA GLY A 145 6.74 9.92 -9.74
C GLY A 145 7.45 10.64 -10.89
N TYR A 146 8.78 10.47 -11.02
CA TYR A 146 9.52 10.94 -12.20
C TYR A 146 9.11 10.19 -13.47
N ALA A 147 8.95 8.86 -13.43
CA ALA A 147 8.47 8.09 -14.57
C ALA A 147 7.09 8.56 -15.04
N ILE A 148 6.16 8.82 -14.11
CA ILE A 148 4.84 9.39 -14.41
C ILE A 148 4.95 10.81 -14.97
N SER A 149 5.86 11.63 -14.45
CA SER A 149 6.15 12.96 -15.00
C SER A 149 6.63 12.88 -16.46
N VAL A 150 7.49 11.91 -16.79
CA VAL A 150 7.94 11.65 -18.17
C VAL A 150 6.77 11.25 -19.05
N ILE A 151 5.98 10.25 -18.63
CA ILE A 151 4.85 9.73 -19.41
C ILE A 151 3.85 10.86 -19.69
N THR A 152 3.39 11.56 -18.66
CA THR A 152 2.40 12.64 -18.78
C THR A 152 2.88 13.81 -19.63
N SER A 153 4.19 14.03 -19.75
CA SER A 153 4.74 15.06 -20.63
C SER A 153 4.40 14.85 -22.13
N PHE A 154 4.14 13.62 -22.55
CA PHE A 154 3.75 13.27 -23.92
C PHE A 154 2.24 13.41 -24.20
N TYR A 155 1.44 13.72 -23.19
CA TYR A 155 0.00 13.91 -23.32
C TYR A 155 -0.38 15.39 -23.23
N ASP A 156 -1.57 15.73 -23.73
CA ASP A 156 -2.15 17.06 -23.52
C ASP A 156 -2.53 17.24 -22.04
N SER A 157 -2.18 18.39 -21.46
CA SER A 157 -2.42 18.68 -20.04
C SER A 157 -3.89 18.59 -19.65
N LYS A 158 -4.83 18.91 -20.56
CA LYS A 158 -6.28 18.77 -20.31
C LYS A 158 -6.68 17.31 -20.14
N ILE A 159 -6.14 16.43 -20.98
CA ILE A 159 -6.39 14.98 -20.93
C ILE A 159 -5.82 14.42 -19.62
N VAL A 160 -4.62 14.86 -19.23
CA VAL A 160 -4.00 14.44 -17.96
C VAL A 160 -4.84 14.86 -16.76
N MET A 161 -5.32 16.11 -16.72
CA MET A 161 -6.19 16.57 -15.63
C MET A 161 -7.51 15.81 -15.56
N GLN A 162 -8.15 15.53 -16.70
CA GLN A 162 -9.37 14.72 -16.75
C GLN A 162 -9.13 13.30 -16.22
N ALA A 163 -8.03 12.66 -16.64
CA ALA A 163 -7.68 11.32 -16.18
C ALA A 163 -7.45 11.29 -14.65
N LEU A 164 -6.78 12.31 -14.10
CA LEU A 164 -6.55 12.44 -12.67
C LEU A 164 -7.87 12.56 -11.89
N VAL A 165 -8.79 13.42 -12.32
CA VAL A 165 -10.09 13.62 -11.65
C VAL A 165 -10.91 12.32 -11.67
N ILE A 166 -10.98 11.64 -12.82
CA ILE A 166 -11.71 10.37 -12.96
C ILE A 166 -11.08 9.29 -12.05
N THR A 167 -9.76 9.18 -12.05
CA THR A 167 -9.05 8.17 -11.24
C THR A 167 -9.28 8.40 -9.75
N MET A 168 -9.19 9.64 -9.28
CA MET A 168 -9.45 9.98 -7.88
C MET A 168 -10.91 9.68 -7.49
N GLY A 169 -11.86 10.01 -8.37
CA GLY A 169 -13.28 9.69 -8.17
C GLY A 169 -13.53 8.19 -8.07
N LEU A 170 -12.95 7.39 -8.98
CA LEU A 170 -13.03 5.93 -8.95
C LEU A 170 -12.38 5.36 -7.70
N PHE A 171 -11.17 5.79 -7.37
CA PHE A 171 -10.45 5.32 -6.18
C PHE A 171 -11.25 5.57 -4.90
N ILE A 172 -11.75 6.80 -4.70
CA ILE A 172 -12.55 7.14 -3.52
C ILE A 172 -13.85 6.33 -3.50
N GLY A 173 -14.57 6.25 -4.63
CA GLY A 173 -15.82 5.51 -4.72
C GLY A 173 -15.66 4.01 -4.44
N LEU A 174 -14.66 3.38 -5.06
CA LEU A 174 -14.35 1.96 -4.87
C LEU A 174 -13.85 1.68 -3.46
N THR A 175 -13.00 2.53 -2.90
CA THR A 175 -12.53 2.42 -1.51
C THR A 175 -13.72 2.46 -0.55
N LEU A 176 -14.60 3.46 -0.67
CA LEU A 176 -15.78 3.59 0.18
C LEU A 176 -16.71 2.38 0.04
N PHE A 177 -16.89 1.88 -1.18
CA PHE A 177 -17.69 0.68 -1.44
C PHE A 177 -17.06 -0.57 -0.81
N ALA A 178 -15.75 -0.78 -0.96
CA ALA A 178 -15.01 -1.88 -0.36
C ALA A 178 -15.08 -1.86 1.17
N CYS A 179 -15.07 -0.67 1.78
CA CYS A 179 -15.21 -0.47 3.24
C CYS A 179 -16.61 -0.84 3.77
N GLN A 180 -17.65 -0.60 2.98
CA GLN A 180 -19.05 -0.77 3.42
C GLN A 180 -19.63 -2.13 3.06
N THR A 181 -19.15 -2.76 1.99
CA THR A 181 -19.73 -4.01 1.50
C THR A 181 -19.43 -5.19 2.42
N LYS A 182 -20.38 -6.12 2.46
CA LYS A 182 -20.21 -7.44 3.10
C LYS A 182 -19.60 -8.47 2.14
N TYR A 183 -19.59 -8.18 0.84
CA TYR A 183 -18.99 -9.07 -0.15
C TYR A 183 -17.47 -9.14 0.06
N ASP A 184 -16.92 -10.35 0.02
CA ASP A 184 -15.49 -10.58 0.16
C ASP A 184 -14.80 -10.60 -1.21
N PHE A 185 -14.16 -9.49 -1.55
CA PHE A 185 -13.37 -9.35 -2.76
C PHE A 185 -12.03 -10.06 -2.66
N THR A 186 -11.53 -10.42 -1.47
CA THR A 186 -10.18 -11.01 -1.34
C THR A 186 -10.04 -12.34 -2.12
N GLY A 187 -11.13 -13.07 -2.32
CA GLY A 187 -11.18 -14.25 -3.20
C GLY A 187 -10.89 -13.95 -4.69
N TRP A 188 -10.87 -12.69 -5.11
CA TRP A 188 -10.55 -12.29 -6.49
C TRP A 188 -9.03 -12.27 -6.77
N MET A 189 -8.18 -12.31 -5.73
CA MET A 189 -6.72 -12.27 -5.85
C MET A 189 -6.12 -13.18 -6.93
N PRO A 190 -6.42 -14.50 -7.02
CA PRO A 190 -5.81 -15.36 -8.04
C PRO A 190 -6.22 -14.98 -9.47
N TYR A 191 -7.45 -14.51 -9.66
CA TYR A 191 -7.93 -14.08 -10.97
C TYR A 191 -7.29 -12.76 -11.40
N LEU A 192 -7.20 -11.80 -10.47
CA LEU A 192 -6.53 -10.52 -10.71
C LEU A 192 -5.04 -10.73 -10.98
N PHE A 193 -4.38 -11.63 -10.25
CA PHE A 193 -2.98 -11.99 -10.49
C PHE A 193 -2.76 -12.54 -11.91
N GLY A 194 -3.63 -13.46 -12.37
CA GLY A 194 -3.59 -13.95 -13.75
C GLY A 194 -3.84 -12.84 -14.78
N ALA A 195 -4.80 -11.97 -14.51
CA ALA A 195 -5.13 -10.84 -15.39
C ALA A 195 -4.00 -9.80 -15.47
N LEU A 196 -3.28 -9.56 -14.36
CA LEU A 196 -2.10 -8.70 -14.33
C LEU A 196 -0.98 -9.27 -15.20
N TRP A 197 -0.69 -10.57 -15.10
CA TRP A 197 0.30 -11.21 -15.97
C TRP A 197 -0.07 -11.13 -17.45
N PHE A 198 -1.35 -11.27 -17.77
CA PHE A 198 -1.84 -11.04 -19.13
C PHE A 198 -1.54 -9.60 -19.60
N LEU A 199 -1.85 -8.58 -18.79
CA LEU A 199 -1.52 -7.18 -19.13
C LEU A 199 -0.02 -6.97 -19.32
N VAL A 200 0.82 -7.51 -18.43
CA VAL A 200 2.27 -7.36 -18.51
C VAL A 200 2.83 -8.00 -19.78
N ILE A 201 2.44 -9.24 -20.08
CA ILE A 201 2.92 -9.95 -21.28
C ILE A 201 2.39 -9.26 -22.55
N PHE A 202 1.11 -8.89 -22.57
CA PHE A 202 0.54 -8.17 -23.71
C PHE A 202 1.24 -6.81 -23.92
N GLY A 203 1.44 -6.04 -22.85
CA GLY A 203 2.14 -4.75 -22.89
C GLY A 203 3.57 -4.88 -23.37
N PHE A 204 4.28 -5.94 -22.96
CA PHE A 204 5.61 -6.27 -23.47
C PHE A 204 5.59 -6.57 -24.97
N VAL A 205 4.66 -7.41 -25.45
CA VAL A 205 4.52 -7.69 -26.89
C VAL A 205 4.17 -6.42 -27.66
N ALA A 206 3.21 -5.63 -27.17
CA ALA A 206 2.79 -4.37 -27.79
C ALA A 206 3.89 -3.30 -27.85
N ALA A 207 4.94 -3.41 -27.03
CA ALA A 207 6.10 -2.54 -27.11
C ALA A 207 6.97 -2.79 -28.36
N PHE A 208 6.97 -4.02 -28.90
CA PHE A 208 7.72 -4.38 -30.11
C PHE A 208 6.86 -4.44 -31.37
N PHE A 209 5.56 -4.67 -31.21
CA PHE A 209 4.61 -4.80 -32.32
C PHE A 209 3.55 -3.69 -32.24
N PRO A 210 3.46 -2.80 -33.25
CA PRO A 210 2.49 -1.71 -33.22
C PRO A 210 1.06 -2.27 -33.23
N VAL A 211 0.31 -1.97 -32.18
CA VAL A 211 -1.12 -2.31 -32.05
C VAL A 211 -1.98 -1.16 -32.58
N GLY A 212 -3.10 -1.49 -33.24
CA GLY A 212 -4.02 -0.47 -33.74
C GLY A 212 -4.74 0.29 -32.62
N LYS A 213 -5.27 1.49 -32.91
CA LYS A 213 -5.98 2.36 -31.95
C LYS A 213 -7.07 1.64 -31.14
N THR A 214 -7.85 0.78 -31.81
CA THR A 214 -8.90 0.00 -31.15
C THR A 214 -8.35 -0.95 -30.09
N MET A 215 -7.22 -1.61 -30.36
CA MET A 215 -6.57 -2.49 -29.40
C MET A 215 -5.97 -1.71 -28.23
N ASP A 216 -5.44 -0.51 -28.47
CA ASP A 216 -4.92 0.35 -27.41
C ASP A 216 -6.03 0.85 -26.47
N LEU A 217 -7.20 1.19 -27.03
CA LEU A 217 -8.40 1.52 -26.25
C LEU A 217 -8.90 0.33 -25.43
N ILE A 218 -8.96 -0.87 -26.02
CA ILE A 218 -9.36 -2.09 -25.31
C ILE A 218 -8.36 -2.40 -24.18
N TYR A 219 -7.07 -2.28 -24.44
CA TYR A 219 -6.03 -2.49 -23.43
C TYR A 219 -6.19 -1.52 -22.25
N GLY A 220 -6.44 -0.24 -22.54
CA GLY A 220 -6.75 0.76 -21.51
C GLY A 220 -8.02 0.41 -20.71
N ALA A 221 -9.10 0.01 -21.38
CA ALA A 221 -10.36 -0.35 -20.72
C ALA A 221 -10.23 -1.59 -19.82
N VAL A 222 -9.56 -2.64 -20.31
CA VAL A 222 -9.29 -3.86 -19.54
C VAL A 222 -8.37 -3.55 -18.36
N GLY A 223 -7.32 -2.73 -18.57
CA GLY A 223 -6.46 -2.23 -17.50
C GLY A 223 -7.25 -1.50 -16.41
N ALA A 224 -8.11 -0.55 -16.80
CA ALA A 224 -8.92 0.20 -15.86
C ALA A 224 -9.85 -0.71 -15.02
N LEU A 225 -10.45 -1.74 -15.62
CA LEU A 225 -11.27 -2.71 -14.89
C LEU A 225 -10.44 -3.56 -13.91
N ILE A 226 -9.27 -4.04 -14.34
CA ILE A 226 -8.39 -4.87 -13.51
C ILE A 226 -7.89 -4.08 -12.30
N PHE A 227 -7.36 -2.88 -12.51
CA PHE A 227 -6.86 -2.06 -11.39
C PHE A 227 -7.99 -1.52 -10.51
N SER A 228 -9.20 -1.32 -11.04
CA SER A 228 -10.39 -1.08 -10.21
C SER A 228 -10.72 -2.28 -9.32
N GLY A 229 -10.57 -3.50 -9.85
CA GLY A 229 -10.70 -4.74 -9.08
C GLY A 229 -9.63 -4.86 -7.99
N TYR A 230 -8.38 -4.53 -8.31
CA TYR A 230 -7.30 -4.50 -7.31
C TYR A 230 -7.58 -3.50 -6.19
N ILE A 231 -8.05 -2.27 -6.47
CA ILE A 231 -8.43 -1.30 -5.43
C ILE A 231 -9.46 -1.90 -4.46
N LEU A 232 -10.45 -2.66 -4.95
CA LEU A 232 -11.43 -3.32 -4.08
C LEU A 232 -10.79 -4.38 -3.18
N VAL A 233 -9.92 -5.22 -3.75
CA VAL A 233 -9.20 -6.28 -3.04
C VAL A 233 -8.24 -5.69 -2.01
N ASP A 234 -7.38 -4.78 -2.45
CA ASP A 234 -6.31 -4.19 -1.65
C ASP A 234 -6.89 -3.35 -0.52
N THR A 235 -7.98 -2.61 -0.75
CA THR A 235 -8.70 -1.93 0.34
C THR A 235 -9.17 -2.92 1.41
N GLN A 236 -9.73 -4.07 1.01
CA GLN A 236 -10.15 -5.11 1.96
C GLN A 236 -8.98 -5.81 2.65
N LEU A 237 -7.85 -5.99 1.96
CA LEU A 237 -6.62 -6.47 2.58
C LEU A 237 -6.12 -5.51 3.65
N VAL A 238 -6.11 -4.20 3.37
CA VAL A 238 -5.73 -3.14 4.33
C VAL A 238 -6.64 -3.15 5.56
N MET A 239 -7.93 -3.38 5.39
CA MET A 239 -8.87 -3.37 6.52
C MET A 239 -8.82 -4.62 7.40
N ARG A 240 -8.34 -5.76 6.87
CA ARG A 240 -8.55 -7.07 7.52
C ARG A 240 -7.30 -7.94 7.61
N HIS A 241 -6.46 -7.99 6.58
CA HIS A 241 -5.48 -9.07 6.42
C HIS A 241 -4.02 -8.67 6.70
N TYR A 242 -3.64 -7.42 6.44
CA TYR A 242 -2.27 -6.97 6.73
C TYR A 242 -1.93 -7.09 8.22
N HIS A 243 -0.64 -7.21 8.54
CA HIS A 243 -0.16 -6.99 9.91
C HIS A 243 -0.07 -5.48 10.19
N VAL A 244 -0.22 -5.08 11.45
CA VAL A 244 -0.23 -3.66 11.88
C VAL A 244 1.10 -2.93 11.60
N GLU A 245 2.18 -3.66 11.37
CA GLU A 245 3.51 -3.15 11.03
C GLU A 245 3.81 -3.14 9.51
N GLU A 246 2.84 -3.52 8.68
CA GLU A 246 3.00 -3.62 7.23
C GLU A 246 2.36 -2.43 6.49
N GLU A 247 2.28 -1.26 7.14
CA GLU A 247 1.61 -0.09 6.57
C GLU A 247 2.25 0.40 5.27
N ILE A 248 3.56 0.20 5.11
CA ILE A 248 4.31 0.58 3.92
C ILE A 248 3.96 -0.32 2.73
N ALA A 249 3.86 -1.63 2.95
CA ALA A 249 3.51 -2.57 1.88
C ALA A 249 2.08 -2.36 1.39
N ALA A 250 1.16 -2.14 2.34
CA ALA A 250 -0.21 -1.73 2.06
C ALA A 250 -0.28 -0.45 1.22
N ALA A 251 0.48 0.59 1.60
CA ALA A 251 0.49 1.86 0.87
C ALA A 251 1.08 1.72 -0.54
N ILE A 252 2.16 0.96 -0.73
CA ILE A 252 2.76 0.71 -2.05
C ILE A 252 1.75 0.02 -2.97
N SER A 253 1.03 -0.99 -2.48
CA SER A 253 0.08 -1.75 -3.30
C SER A 253 -1.07 -0.86 -3.79
N LEU A 254 -1.72 -0.12 -2.88
CA LEU A 254 -2.74 0.86 -3.24
C LEU A 254 -2.20 1.97 -4.16
N TYR A 255 -0.96 2.42 -3.95
CA TYR A 255 -0.34 3.42 -4.81
C TYR A 255 -0.17 2.90 -6.25
N LEU A 256 0.35 1.69 -6.42
CA LEU A 256 0.50 1.06 -7.73
C LEU A 256 -0.86 0.85 -8.42
N ASP A 257 -1.90 0.48 -7.70
CA ASP A 257 -3.25 0.34 -8.25
C ASP A 257 -3.77 1.67 -8.80
N ILE A 258 -3.62 2.76 -8.04
CA ILE A 258 -4.06 4.10 -8.46
C ILE A 258 -3.26 4.57 -9.67
N ILE A 259 -1.93 4.39 -9.67
CA ILE A 259 -1.07 4.82 -10.76
C ILE A 259 -1.39 4.06 -12.04
N ASN A 260 -1.58 2.74 -11.97
CA ASN A 260 -1.92 1.95 -13.13
C ASN A 260 -3.35 2.19 -13.63
N LEU A 261 -4.30 2.44 -12.72
CA LEU A 261 -5.64 2.92 -13.10
C LEU A 261 -5.54 4.27 -13.82
N PHE A 262 -4.76 5.22 -13.28
CA PHE A 262 -4.52 6.51 -13.92
C PHE A 262 -3.95 6.38 -15.33
N LEU A 263 -2.91 5.58 -15.53
CA LEU A 263 -2.31 5.34 -16.84
C LEU A 263 -3.31 4.68 -17.82
N SER A 264 -4.15 3.78 -17.31
CA SER A 264 -5.21 3.13 -18.10
C SER A 264 -6.27 4.13 -18.56
N ILE A 265 -6.78 4.98 -17.65
CA ILE A 265 -7.74 6.04 -17.98
C ILE A 265 -7.12 7.07 -18.93
N LEU A 266 -5.87 7.47 -18.68
CA LEU A 266 -5.13 8.41 -19.53
C LEU A 266 -5.05 7.90 -20.98
N ARG A 267 -4.75 6.61 -21.15
CA ARG A 267 -4.70 5.95 -22.46
C ARG A 267 -6.07 5.94 -23.16
N ILE A 268 -7.15 5.67 -22.44
CA ILE A 268 -8.51 5.69 -22.99
C ILE A 268 -8.86 7.08 -23.50
N LEU A 269 -8.68 8.11 -22.67
CA LEU A 269 -9.01 9.50 -23.03
C LEU A 269 -8.15 10.01 -24.19
N ASN A 270 -6.87 9.66 -24.21
CA ASN A 270 -5.98 10.03 -25.32
C ASN A 270 -6.40 9.37 -26.64
N ASN A 271 -6.84 8.12 -26.64
CA ASN A 271 -7.35 7.48 -27.86
C ASN A 271 -8.62 8.17 -28.38
N GLN A 272 -9.52 8.56 -27.48
CA GLN A 272 -10.76 9.26 -27.85
C GLN A 272 -10.51 10.65 -28.42
N SER A 273 -9.54 11.39 -27.87
CA SER A 273 -9.20 12.73 -28.36
C SER A 273 -8.46 12.73 -29.71
N ASN A 274 -7.83 11.62 -30.09
CA ASN A 274 -7.08 11.46 -31.34
C ASN A 274 -7.90 10.77 -32.45
N ASN A 275 -9.20 10.60 -32.26
CA ASN A 275 -10.17 10.12 -33.27
C ASN A 275 -11.03 11.28 -33.76
#